data_AF-V5GEM3-F1
#
_entry.id   AF-V5GEM3-F1
#
_cell.length_a   1.000
_cell.length_b   1.000
_cell.length_c   1.000
_cell.angle_alpha   90.00
_cell.angle_beta   90.00
_cell.angle_gamma   90.00
#
_symmetry.space_group_name_H-M   'P 1'
#
loop_
_entity.id
_entity.type
_entity.pdbx_description
1 polymer ?
#
loop_
_entity_poly.entity_id
_entity_poly.type
_entity_poly.pdbx_seq_one_letter_code
_entity_poly.pdbx_strand_id
1 'polypeptide(L)'
;MTPSKRASIFILTSLLLLLRLFSFSPFRPTFRQIGGARSQFKWSYYPWYNRDSANVTKEVPRILLWTPIFGTWIGPLNNSRAGEMLNTKCSRPCILTNDRSRLVFSDAVVFHIRDIDMANLPQIRSPFTQYV
;
A
#
# COMPACT_ATOMS: atom_id res chain seq x y z
N MET A 1 55.38 -6.92 8.23
CA MET A 1 55.67 -5.47 8.29
C MET A 1 54.72 -4.83 9.29
N THR A 2 55.23 -4.43 10.46
CA THR A 2 54.44 -3.73 11.47
C THR A 2 54.24 -2.28 11.04
N PRO A 3 53.01 -1.75 11.05
CA PRO A 3 52.77 -0.36 10.66
C PRO A 3 53.47 0.58 11.65
N SER A 4 54.15 1.59 11.10
CA SER A 4 54.81 2.64 11.88
C SER A 4 53.81 3.32 12.83
N LYS A 5 54.24 3.62 14.06
CA LYS A 5 53.39 4.22 15.12
C LYS A 5 52.60 5.46 14.64
N ARG A 6 53.14 6.21 13.67
CA ARG A 6 52.46 7.38 13.08
C ARG A 6 51.26 6.97 12.22
N ALA A 7 51.36 5.89 11.45
CA ALA A 7 50.26 5.38 10.62
C ALA A 7 49.09 4.86 11.48
N SER A 8 49.38 4.22 12.62
CA SER A 8 48.33 3.80 13.57
C SER A 8 47.55 4.98 14.15
N ILE A 9 48.20 6.11 14.42
CA ILE A 9 47.52 7.31 14.93
C ILE A 9 46.56 7.88 13.88
N PHE A 10 46.97 7.96 12.60
CA PHE A 10 46.09 8.44 11.53
C PHE A 10 44.88 7.53 11.29
N ILE A 11 45.05 6.22 11.41
CA ILE A 11 43.95 5.26 11.28
C ILE A 11 42.96 5.43 12.45
N LEU A 12 43.47 5.57 13.68
CA LEU A 12 42.63 5.79 14.87
C LEU A 12 41.85 7.09 14.81
N THR A 13 42.47 8.19 14.39
CA THR A 13 41.79 9.49 14.27
C THR A 13 40.75 9.50 13.15
N SER A 14 41.04 8.85 12.01
CA SER A 14 40.09 8.68 10.91
C SER A 14 38.87 7.84 11.32
N LEU A 15 39.09 6.74 12.04
CA LEU A 15 38.02 5.90 12.57
C LEU A 15 37.12 6.65 13.57
N LEU A 16 37.73 7.44 14.46
CA LEU A 16 37.00 8.26 15.43
C LEU A 16 36.17 9.36 14.76
N LEU A 17 36.69 9.97 13.69
CA LEU A 17 35.96 10.94 12.88
C LEU A 17 34.77 10.31 12.15
N LEU A 18 34.95 9.12 11.56
CA LEU A 18 33.86 8.37 10.93
C LEU A 18 32.76 8.01 11.95
N LEU A 19 33.13 7.53 13.14
CA LEU A 19 32.18 7.22 14.21
C LEU A 19 31.40 8.47 14.68
N ARG A 20 32.06 9.63 14.76
CA ARG A 20 31.42 10.92 15.07
C ARG A 20 30.42 11.33 13.98
N LEU A 21 30.78 11.20 12.70
CA LEU A 21 29.88 11.52 11.59
C LEU A 21 28.65 10.60 11.54
N PHE A 22 28.82 9.31 11.83
CA PHE A 22 27.69 8.36 11.92
C PHE A 22 26.78 8.60 13.12
N SER A 23 27.29 9.21 14.21
CA SER A 23 26.49 9.44 15.42
C SER A 23 25.71 10.77 15.40
N PHE A 24 26.11 11.72 14.56
CA PHE A 24 25.48 13.04 14.37
C PHE A 24 24.64 13.18 13.08
N SER A 25 24.59 12.17 12.22
CA SER A 25 23.67 12.22 11.08
C SER A 25 22.21 12.15 11.58
N PRO A 26 21.31 13.01 11.09
CA PRO A 26 19.87 12.93 11.42
C PRO A 26 19.20 11.68 10.82
N PHE A 27 19.94 10.90 10.02
CA PHE A 27 19.56 9.58 9.55
C PHE A 27 19.99 8.51 10.55
N ARG A 28 19.40 8.50 11.74
CA ARG A 28 19.31 7.27 12.54
C ARG A 28 18.08 6.50 12.08
N PRO A 29 18.18 5.46 11.24
CA PRO A 29 17.14 4.46 11.20
C PRO A 29 17.13 3.85 12.61
N THR A 30 16.09 4.15 13.38
CA THR A 30 15.89 3.56 14.70
C THR A 30 15.97 2.04 14.58
N PHE A 31 17.00 1.43 15.18
CA PHE A 31 17.17 -0.01 15.32
C PHE A 31 16.00 -0.71 16.04
N ARG A 32 14.98 0.03 16.48
CA ARG A 32 13.65 -0.50 16.82
C ARG A 32 12.93 -1.16 15.64
N GLN A 33 13.38 -1.01 14.40
CA GLN A 33 12.78 -1.70 13.25
C GLN A 33 13.35 -3.10 12.95
N ILE A 34 14.44 -3.53 13.59
CA ILE A 34 15.07 -4.84 13.27
C ILE A 34 14.69 -5.95 14.27
N GLY A 35 14.11 -5.59 15.43
CA GLY A 35 13.61 -6.55 16.43
C GLY A 35 12.13 -6.97 16.28
N GLY A 36 11.46 -6.61 15.19
CA GLY A 36 10.03 -6.87 14.98
C GLY A 36 9.71 -8.15 14.21
N ALA A 37 10.70 -8.98 13.88
CA ALA A 37 10.53 -10.19 13.08
C ALA A 37 10.23 -11.43 13.93
N ARG A 38 9.10 -11.42 14.65
CA ARG A 38 8.32 -12.62 15.03
C ARG A 38 7.10 -12.22 15.85
N SER A 39 6.16 -11.58 15.18
CA SER A 39 4.78 -11.76 15.55
C SER A 39 4.00 -12.02 14.27
N GLN A 40 3.26 -13.12 14.26
CA GLN A 40 2.20 -13.35 13.29
C GLN A 40 1.06 -12.38 13.62
N PHE A 41 1.33 -11.08 13.54
CA PHE A 41 0.31 -10.06 13.68
C PHE A 41 -0.45 -10.04 12.36
N LYS A 42 -1.47 -10.91 12.31
CA LYS A 42 -2.48 -10.99 11.25
C LYS A 42 -3.35 -9.72 11.33
N TRP A 43 -2.79 -8.58 10.94
CA TRP A 43 -3.54 -7.34 10.79
C TRP A 43 -4.38 -7.43 9.51
N SER A 44 -5.58 -7.99 9.59
CA SER A 44 -6.67 -7.63 8.68
C SER A 44 -7.26 -6.30 9.16
N TYR A 45 -6.50 -5.22 9.00
CA TYR A 45 -7.02 -3.87 9.22
C TYR A 45 -7.84 -3.48 7.98
N TYR A 46 -9.16 -3.65 8.07
CA TYR A 46 -10.11 -3.11 7.10
C TYR A 46 -10.85 -1.96 7.78
N PRO A 47 -10.49 -0.68 7.51
CA PRO A 47 -11.11 0.50 8.14
C PRO A 47 -12.62 0.61 7.94
N TRP A 48 -13.19 -0.15 7.01
CA TRP A 48 -14.54 0.03 6.46
C TRP A 48 -15.56 -1.03 6.88
N TYR A 49 -15.21 -1.97 7.77
CA TYR A 49 -16.17 -2.96 8.24
C TYR A 49 -16.59 -2.67 9.68
N ASN A 50 -17.61 -1.83 9.85
CA ASN A 50 -18.36 -1.81 11.09
C ASN A 50 -19.21 -3.09 11.16
N ARG A 51 -18.68 -4.09 11.85
CA ARG A 51 -19.28 -5.42 12.04
C ARG A 51 -20.68 -5.36 12.68
N ASP A 52 -21.01 -4.26 13.36
CA ASP A 52 -22.15 -4.17 14.27
C ASP A 52 -23.31 -3.32 13.73
N SER A 53 -23.28 -2.88 12.47
CA SER A 53 -24.40 -2.16 11.86
C SER A 53 -25.52 -3.12 11.49
N ALA A 54 -26.41 -3.40 12.44
CA ALA A 54 -27.53 -4.34 12.33
C ALA A 54 -28.53 -4.06 11.18
N ASN A 55 -28.47 -2.88 10.55
CA ASN A 55 -29.39 -2.44 9.50
C ASN A 55 -28.81 -2.41 8.08
N VAL A 56 -27.56 -2.81 7.88
CA VAL A 56 -27.00 -2.94 6.53
C VAL A 56 -27.22 -4.38 6.08
N THR A 57 -28.20 -4.59 5.19
CA THR A 57 -28.32 -5.84 4.42
C THR A 57 -26.94 -6.23 3.91
N LYS A 58 -26.56 -7.51 4.04
CA LYS A 58 -25.21 -8.04 3.70
C LYS A 58 -24.96 -8.03 2.18
N GLU A 59 -25.10 -6.89 1.53
CA GLU A 59 -24.75 -6.74 0.12
C GLU A 59 -23.25 -7.02 -0.06
N VAL A 60 -22.93 -7.68 -1.16
CA VAL A 60 -21.54 -8.02 -1.50
C VAL A 60 -20.84 -6.71 -1.91
N PRO A 61 -19.76 -6.29 -1.22
CA PRO A 61 -19.14 -5.01 -1.50
C PRO A 61 -18.61 -4.95 -2.92
N ARG A 62 -18.82 -3.83 -3.62
CA ARG A 62 -18.31 -3.57 -4.96
C ARG A 62 -17.08 -2.68 -4.91
N ILE A 63 -16.01 -3.14 -5.53
CA ILE A 63 -14.72 -2.44 -5.62
C ILE A 63 -14.46 -2.08 -7.08
N LEU A 64 -14.36 -0.78 -7.35
CA LEU A 64 -14.04 -0.26 -8.66
C LEU A 64 -12.52 -0.14 -8.84
N LEU A 65 -11.98 -0.86 -9.81
CA LEU A 65 -10.60 -0.82 -10.21
C LEU A 65 -10.44 0.25 -11.30
N TRP A 66 -9.91 1.40 -10.91
CA TRP A 66 -9.98 2.60 -11.72
C TRP A 66 -8.96 2.67 -12.85
N THR A 67 -7.75 2.17 -12.57
CA THR A 67 -6.59 2.29 -13.47
C THR A 67 -6.57 1.20 -14.54
N PRO A 68 -6.25 1.53 -15.81
CA PRO A 68 -6.23 0.60 -16.95
C PRO A 68 -5.49 -0.71 -16.70
N ILE A 69 -4.39 -0.69 -15.95
CA ILE A 69 -3.56 -1.87 -15.69
C ILE A 69 -4.36 -3.08 -15.18
N PHE A 70 -5.42 -2.86 -14.40
CA PHE A 70 -6.28 -3.93 -13.89
C PHE A 70 -7.04 -4.66 -15.01
N GLY A 71 -7.32 -3.97 -16.12
CA GLY A 71 -7.93 -4.53 -17.33
C GLY A 71 -7.05 -5.56 -18.06
N THR A 72 -5.76 -5.61 -17.72
CA THR A 72 -4.81 -6.59 -18.26
C THR A 72 -4.44 -7.65 -17.24
N TRP A 73 -4.45 -7.31 -15.96
CA TRP A 73 -4.05 -8.22 -14.88
C TRP A 73 -5.17 -9.16 -14.44
N ILE A 74 -6.42 -8.76 -14.65
CA ILE A 74 -7.59 -9.49 -14.17
C ILE A 74 -8.42 -9.90 -15.38
N GLY A 75 -8.31 -11.15 -15.80
CA GLY A 75 -8.88 -11.66 -17.06
C GLY A 75 -10.34 -11.25 -17.34
N PRO A 76 -11.29 -11.37 -16.38
CA PRO A 76 -12.69 -10.97 -16.61
C PRO A 76 -12.91 -9.46 -16.76
N LEU A 77 -11.98 -8.66 -16.25
CA LEU A 77 -11.98 -7.21 -16.40
C LEU A 77 -11.15 -6.92 -17.65
N ASN A 78 -11.80 -6.82 -18.80
CA ASN A 78 -11.10 -6.56 -20.07
C ASN A 78 -10.85 -5.05 -20.28
N ASN A 79 -10.07 -4.70 -21.31
CA ASN A 79 -9.79 -3.30 -21.65
C ASN A 79 -11.03 -2.50 -22.12
N SER A 80 -12.14 -3.16 -22.44
CA SER A 80 -13.40 -2.47 -22.76
C SER A 80 -14.13 -1.94 -21.52
N ARG A 81 -13.61 -2.17 -20.31
CA ARG A 81 -14.10 -1.57 -19.05
C ARG A 81 -15.58 -1.84 -18.79
N ALA A 82 -16.02 -3.06 -19.09
CA ALA A 82 -17.41 -3.48 -18.91
C ALA A 82 -17.53 -4.75 -18.06
N GLY A 83 -16.44 -5.16 -17.39
CA GLY A 83 -16.41 -6.39 -16.62
C GLY A 83 -16.91 -6.18 -15.19
N GLU A 84 -17.71 -7.12 -14.70
CA GLU A 84 -17.88 -7.39 -13.27
C GLU A 84 -17.48 -8.84 -13.01
N MET A 85 -16.84 -9.10 -11.87
CA MET A 85 -16.56 -10.46 -11.44
C MET A 85 -16.72 -10.60 -9.93
N LEU A 86 -17.30 -11.72 -9.51
CA LEU A 86 -17.32 -12.11 -8.11
C LEU A 86 -15.96 -12.70 -7.72
N ASN A 87 -15.26 -12.05 -6.80
CA ASN A 87 -14.02 -12.54 -6.23
C ASN A 87 -14.29 -13.23 -4.88
N THR A 88 -14.09 -14.55 -4.85
CA THR A 88 -14.25 -15.40 -3.66
C THR A 88 -12.93 -15.73 -2.97
N LYS A 89 -11.79 -15.26 -3.50
CA LYS A 89 -10.45 -15.51 -2.92
C LYS A 89 -10.15 -14.64 -1.69
N CYS A 90 -11.05 -13.73 -1.35
CA CYS A 90 -10.93 -12.85 -0.19
C CYS A 90 -11.70 -13.42 1.02
N SER A 91 -11.36 -12.96 2.24
CA SER A 91 -12.05 -13.40 3.47
C SER A 91 -13.56 -13.11 3.46
N ARG A 92 -14.00 -12.11 2.69
CA ARG A 92 -15.39 -11.84 2.35
C ARG A 92 -15.47 -11.75 0.82
N PRO A 93 -16.47 -12.38 0.17
CA PRO A 93 -16.70 -12.18 -1.26
C PRO A 93 -16.86 -10.70 -1.59
N CYS A 94 -16.34 -10.28 -2.73
CA CYS A 94 -16.52 -8.92 -3.24
C CYS A 94 -16.75 -8.95 -4.76
N ILE A 95 -17.42 -7.93 -5.29
CA ILE A 95 -17.55 -7.71 -6.72
C ILE A 95 -16.41 -6.79 -7.13
N LEU A 96 -15.58 -7.24 -8.07
CA LEU A 96 -14.57 -6.41 -8.71
C LEU A 96 -15.12 -5.93 -10.06
N THR A 97 -14.98 -4.66 -10.35
CA THR A 97 -15.37 -4.08 -11.64
C THR A 97 -14.33 -3.08 -12.12
N ASN A 98 -14.19 -2.92 -13.43
CA ASN A 98 -13.45 -1.83 -14.04
C ASN A 98 -14.37 -0.87 -14.84
N ASP A 99 -15.69 -1.03 -14.69
CA ASP A 99 -16.70 -0.17 -15.30
C ASP A 99 -16.88 1.12 -14.50
N ARG A 100 -16.42 2.22 -15.08
CA ARG A 100 -16.46 3.55 -14.45
C ARG A 100 -17.88 4.09 -14.27
N SER A 101 -18.87 3.58 -15.01
CA SER A 101 -20.27 3.93 -14.78
C SER A 101 -20.77 3.48 -13.41
N ARG A 102 -20.07 2.52 -12.77
CA ARG A 102 -20.40 1.99 -11.44
C ARG A 102 -19.81 2.77 -10.28
N LEU A 103 -19.14 3.91 -10.53
CA LEU A 103 -18.50 4.72 -9.49
C LEU A 103 -19.43 5.04 -8.30
N VAL A 104 -20.67 5.45 -8.57
CA VAL A 104 -21.66 5.81 -7.53
C VAL A 104 -22.14 4.59 -6.74
N PHE A 105 -22.06 3.40 -7.33
CA PHE A 105 -22.50 2.13 -6.74
C PHE A 105 -21.35 1.30 -6.18
N SER A 106 -20.16 1.89 -6.05
CA SER A 106 -18.96 1.21 -5.56
C SER A 106 -18.63 1.68 -4.15
N ASP A 107 -18.40 0.72 -3.25
CA ASP A 107 -18.04 0.97 -1.86
C ASP A 107 -16.59 1.47 -1.74
N ALA A 108 -15.74 1.07 -2.67
CA ALA A 108 -14.34 1.47 -2.73
C ALA A 108 -13.86 1.66 -4.17
N VAL A 109 -12.87 2.54 -4.34
CA VAL A 109 -12.18 2.76 -5.61
C VAL A 109 -10.69 2.55 -5.38
N VAL A 110 -10.08 1.68 -6.18
CA VAL A 110 -8.67 1.30 -6.07
C VAL A 110 -7.90 1.86 -7.26
N PHE A 111 -6.74 2.45 -6.95
CA PHE A 111 -5.82 3.02 -7.93
C PHE A 111 -4.51 2.25 -7.89
N HIS A 112 -3.96 1.94 -9.06
CA HIS A 112 -2.59 1.46 -9.13
C HIS A 112 -1.62 2.64 -9.24
N ILE A 113 -0.70 2.77 -8.28
CA ILE A 113 0.20 3.94 -8.17
C ILE A 113 1.05 4.21 -9.43
N ARG A 114 1.41 3.16 -10.19
CA ARG A 114 2.21 3.32 -11.42
C ARG A 114 1.43 3.81 -12.63
N ASP A 115 0.10 3.83 -12.54
CA ASP A 115 -0.83 4.09 -13.66
C ASP A 115 -1.90 5.10 -13.24
N ILE A 116 -1.59 5.94 -12.25
CA ILE A 116 -2.48 7.00 -11.80
C ILE A 116 -2.30 8.23 -12.69
N ASP A 117 -3.41 8.67 -13.30
CA ASP A 117 -3.46 9.89 -14.10
C ASP A 117 -4.32 10.91 -13.37
N MET A 118 -3.69 12.02 -12.96
CA MET A 118 -4.33 13.10 -12.19
C MET A 118 -5.43 13.81 -13.00
N ALA A 119 -5.33 13.83 -14.33
CA ALA A 119 -6.37 14.37 -15.20
C ALA A 119 -7.56 13.42 -15.35
N ASN A 120 -7.41 12.18 -14.89
CA ASN A 120 -8.37 11.10 -15.04
C ASN A 120 -8.77 10.53 -13.69
N LEU A 121 -8.92 11.38 -12.67
CA LEU A 121 -9.50 10.99 -11.39
C LEU A 121 -11.05 11.07 -11.45
N PRO A 122 -11.76 10.30 -10.63
CA PRO A 122 -13.21 10.43 -10.53
C PRO A 122 -13.57 11.86 -10.13
N GLN A 123 -14.37 12.54 -10.98
CA GLN A 123 -14.79 13.92 -10.76
C GLN A 123 -15.69 14.08 -9.53
N ILE A 124 -16.43 13.02 -9.20
CA ILE A 124 -17.37 12.99 -8.09
C ILE A 124 -16.84 12.01 -7.05
N ARG A 125 -16.63 12.52 -5.84
CA ARG A 125 -16.38 11.70 -4.66
C ARG A 125 -17.73 11.42 -4.01
N SER A 126 -18.18 10.17 -3.99
CA SER A 126 -19.27 9.81 -3.10
C SER A 126 -18.78 10.01 -1.65
N PRO A 127 -19.61 10.59 -0.75
CA PRO A 127 -19.21 10.84 0.64
C PRO A 127 -18.83 9.55 1.38
N PHE A 128 -19.23 8.39 0.85
CA PHE A 128 -18.93 7.08 1.41
C PHE A 128 -17.70 6.41 0.78
N THR A 129 -17.16 6.95 -0.32
CA THR A 129 -16.03 6.38 -1.05
C THR A 129 -14.69 6.82 -0.45
N GLN A 130 -13.83 5.82 -0.18
CA GLN A 130 -12.47 6.03 0.30
C GLN A 130 -11.45 5.63 -0.77
N TYR A 131 -10.38 6.42 -0.90
CA TYR A 131 -9.24 6.12 -1.76
C TYR A 131 -8.27 5.22 -0.99
N VAL A 132 -7.93 4.07 -1.57
CA VAL A 132 -6.98 3.10 -1.01
C VAL A 132 -5.81 2.92 -1.97
#